data_AF-A0A3E1RG54-F1
#
_entry.id   AF-A0A3E1RG54-F1
#
_cell.length_a   1.000
_cell.length_b   1.000
_cell.length_c   1.000
_cell.angle_alpha   90.00
_cell.angle_beta   90.00
_cell.angle_gamma   90.00
#
_symmetry.space_group_name_H-M   'P 1'
#
loop_
_entity.id
_entity.type
_entity.pdbx_description
1 polymer ?
#
loop_
_entity_poly.entity_id
_entity_poly.type
_entity_poly.pdbx_seq_one_letter_code
_entity_poly.pdbx_strand_id
1 'polypeptide(L)'
;MHSTTPHDEHWPPVGTGPWTRWWGYLTRWLIFGFAVGAFSPVVEGPEPWWQRKLYQVLVQLAFGLACAVVFTRAENALNTPRVQWKSWLIVALTWLLVQVVYATGLALLG
;
A
#
# COMPACT_ATOMS: atom_id res chain seq x y z
N MET A 1 17.96 35.38 -33.37
CA MET A 1 16.49 35.18 -33.29
C MET A 1 16.23 34.01 -32.36
N HIS A 2 15.78 34.30 -31.15
CA HIS A 2 15.47 33.28 -30.14
C HIS A 2 14.06 32.75 -30.45
N SER A 3 13.97 31.53 -30.96
CA SER A 3 12.70 30.85 -31.21
C SER A 3 12.21 30.27 -29.89
N THR A 4 11.44 31.05 -29.14
CA THR A 4 10.61 30.51 -28.04
C THR A 4 9.40 29.84 -28.68
N THR A 5 9.50 28.56 -29.00
CA THR A 5 8.29 27.75 -29.18
C THR A 5 7.68 27.55 -27.78
N PRO A 6 6.47 28.08 -27.50
CA PRO A 6 5.72 27.61 -26.36
C PRO A 6 5.33 26.18 -26.72
N HIS A 7 6.00 25.19 -26.13
CA HIS A 7 5.37 23.89 -26.01
C HIS A 7 4.21 24.10 -25.05
N ASP A 8 3.07 24.46 -25.63
CA ASP A 8 1.77 24.32 -25.01
C ASP A 8 1.63 22.86 -24.61
N GLU A 9 1.94 22.57 -23.34
CA GLU A 9 1.57 21.34 -22.67
C GLU A 9 0.04 21.32 -22.58
N HIS A 10 -0.64 21.02 -23.69
CA HIS A 10 -2.10 20.93 -23.80
C HIS A 10 -2.68 19.72 -23.06
N TRP A 11 -1.83 18.83 -22.55
CA TRP A 11 -2.27 17.66 -21.83
C TRP A 11 -2.44 18.00 -20.35
N PRO A 12 -3.65 17.82 -19.76
CA PRO A 12 -3.78 17.92 -18.33
C PRO A 12 -2.81 16.91 -17.68
N PRO A 13 -2.06 17.29 -16.64
CA PRO A 13 -1.12 16.38 -15.99
C PRO A 13 -1.85 15.09 -15.61
N VAL A 14 -1.33 13.95 -16.09
CA VAL A 14 -1.95 12.63 -15.88
C VAL A 14 -2.15 12.40 -14.38
N GLY A 15 -3.40 12.48 -13.91
CA GLY A 15 -3.79 12.21 -12.53
C GLY A 15 -3.38 13.31 -11.54
N THR A 16 -4.17 14.37 -11.46
CA THR A 16 -4.16 15.29 -10.31
C THR A 16 -5.10 14.76 -9.22
N GLY A 17 -4.60 14.61 -7.99
CA GLY A 17 -5.45 14.30 -6.84
C GLY A 17 -4.87 13.27 -5.87
N PRO A 18 -5.50 13.10 -4.71
CA PRO A 18 -5.01 12.22 -3.64
C PRO A 18 -5.03 10.73 -4.02
N TRP A 19 -5.80 10.33 -5.03
CA TRP A 19 -6.00 8.93 -5.45
C TRP A 19 -5.38 8.62 -6.82
N THR A 20 -4.50 9.48 -7.31
CA THR A 20 -3.75 9.22 -8.53
C THR A 20 -2.99 7.90 -8.43
N ARG A 21 -3.10 7.08 -9.49
CA ARG A 21 -2.46 5.75 -9.60
C ARG A 21 -2.86 4.75 -8.51
N TRP A 22 -3.98 5.00 -7.81
CA TRP A 22 -4.54 4.13 -6.77
C TRP A 22 -4.52 2.64 -7.13
N TRP A 23 -5.05 2.28 -8.30
CA TRP A 23 -5.13 0.88 -8.73
C TRP A 23 -3.76 0.19 -8.80
N GLY A 24 -2.72 0.90 -9.25
CA GLY A 24 -1.36 0.36 -9.30
C GLY A 24 -0.78 0.12 -7.90
N TYR A 25 -1.04 1.03 -6.96
CA TYR A 25 -0.59 0.88 -5.57
C TYR A 25 -1.39 -0.21 -4.85
N LEU A 26 -2.71 -0.21 -5.02
CA LEU A 26 -3.60 -1.23 -4.47
C LEU A 26 -3.15 -2.62 -4.88
N THR A 27 -2.97 -2.88 -6.18
CA THR A 27 -2.55 -4.20 -6.66
C THR A 27 -1.22 -4.64 -6.05
N ARG A 28 -0.22 -3.74 -5.96
CA ARG A 28 1.08 -4.08 -5.36
C ARG A 28 0.97 -4.46 -3.88
N TRP A 29 0.19 -3.69 -3.12
CA TRP A 29 -0.02 -3.96 -1.70
C TRP A 29 -0.89 -5.20 -1.45
N LEU A 30 -1.88 -5.48 -2.31
CA LEU A 30 -2.65 -6.72 -2.24
C LEU A 30 -1.79 -7.94 -2.58
N ILE A 31 -0.91 -7.85 -3.58
CA ILE A 31 0.06 -8.92 -3.88
C ILE A 31 0.99 -9.14 -2.70
N PHE A 32 1.49 -8.07 -2.08
CA PHE A 32 2.31 -8.16 -0.88
C PHE A 32 1.55 -8.85 0.27
N GLY A 33 0.34 -8.40 0.59
CA GLY A 33 -0.50 -9.00 1.63
C GLY A 33 -0.81 -10.47 1.35
N PHE A 34 -1.17 -10.80 0.10
CA PHE A 34 -1.39 -12.18 -0.32
C PHE A 34 -0.13 -13.04 -0.11
N ALA A 35 1.04 -12.56 -0.55
CA ALA A 35 2.29 -13.28 -0.39
C ALA A 35 2.61 -13.53 1.10
N VAL A 36 2.52 -12.49 1.94
CA VAL A 36 2.75 -12.62 3.39
C VAL A 36 1.79 -13.65 3.99
N GLY A 37 0.49 -13.58 3.68
CA GLY A 37 -0.51 -14.54 4.19
C GLY A 37 -0.28 -15.96 3.67
N ALA A 38 0.07 -16.12 2.40
CA ALA A 38 0.32 -17.41 1.76
C ALA A 38 1.59 -18.10 2.28
N PHE A 39 2.62 -17.33 2.63
CA PHE A 39 3.90 -17.88 3.14
C PHE A 39 4.01 -17.90 4.67
N SER A 40 3.09 -17.26 5.40
CA SER A 40 3.07 -17.33 6.87
C SER A 40 2.76 -18.76 7.35
N PRO A 41 3.46 -19.26 8.38
CA PRO A 41 3.17 -20.56 8.96
C PRO A 41 1.77 -20.58 9.59
N VAL A 42 1.08 -21.71 9.47
CA VAL A 42 -0.22 -21.92 10.12
C VAL A 42 0.01 -22.34 11.56
N VAL A 43 -0.57 -21.62 12.51
CA VAL A 43 -0.52 -21.97 13.94
C VAL A 43 -1.52 -23.10 14.20
N GLU A 44 -1.18 -24.01 15.13
CA GLU A 44 -2.05 -25.09 15.58
C GLU A 44 -3.32 -24.59 16.32
N GLY A 45 -4.31 -25.47 16.48
CA GLY A 45 -5.64 -25.10 17.00
C GLY A 45 -6.70 -26.15 16.71
N PRO A 46 -8.00 -25.82 16.88
CA PRO A 46 -9.11 -26.75 16.64
C PRO A 46 -9.63 -26.79 15.18
N GLU A 47 -9.52 -25.70 14.42
CA GLU A 47 -10.14 -25.59 13.07
C GLU A 47 -9.40 -26.34 11.94
N PRO A 48 -10.03 -26.69 10.81
CA PRO A 48 -9.32 -27.23 9.66
C PRO A 48 -8.19 -26.31 9.15
N TRP A 49 -7.07 -26.89 8.72
CA TRP A 49 -5.89 -26.14 8.26
C TRP A 49 -6.20 -25.11 7.17
N TRP A 50 -7.07 -25.46 6.22
CA TRP A 50 -7.41 -24.61 5.08
C TRP A 50 -8.21 -23.38 5.51
N GLN A 51 -9.07 -23.50 6.54
CA GLN A 51 -9.84 -22.38 7.07
C GLN A 51 -8.92 -21.35 7.72
N ARG A 52 -7.96 -21.82 8.52
CA ARG A 52 -6.96 -20.93 9.12
C ARG A 52 -6.09 -20.27 8.07
N LYS A 53 -5.68 -21.02 7.04
CA LYS A 53 -4.89 -20.45 5.95
C LYS A 53 -5.66 -19.39 5.17
N LEU A 54 -6.94 -19.65 4.90
CA LEU A 54 -7.81 -18.67 4.27
C LEU A 54 -7.95 -17.41 5.14
N TYR A 55 -8.17 -17.58 6.45
CA TYR A 55 -8.26 -16.46 7.38
C TYR A 55 -6.96 -15.64 7.42
N GLN A 56 -5.79 -16.29 7.48
CA GLN A 56 -4.49 -15.63 7.42
C GLN A 56 -4.33 -14.79 6.14
N VAL A 57 -4.70 -15.36 4.98
CA VAL A 57 -4.63 -14.64 3.70
C VAL A 57 -5.58 -13.45 3.70
N LEU A 58 -6.83 -13.62 4.15
CA LEU A 58 -7.81 -12.53 4.20
C LEU A 58 -7.38 -11.39 5.13
N VAL A 59 -6.85 -11.71 6.31
CA VAL A 59 -6.31 -10.71 7.24
C VAL A 59 -5.15 -9.95 6.61
N GLN A 60 -4.23 -10.65 5.93
CA GLN A 60 -3.09 -9.99 5.27
C GLN A 60 -3.49 -9.20 4.02
N LEU A 61 -4.55 -9.60 3.32
CA LEU A 61 -5.14 -8.79 2.26
C LEU A 61 -5.76 -7.50 2.81
N ALA A 62 -6.45 -7.57 3.95
CA ALA A 62 -6.97 -6.37 4.63
C ALA A 62 -5.83 -5.44 5.08
N PHE A 63 -4.72 -6.02 5.58
CA PHE A 63 -3.50 -5.28 5.89
C PHE A 63 -2.95 -4.57 4.64
N GLY A 64 -2.82 -5.30 3.52
CA GLY A 64 -2.37 -4.74 2.24
C GLY A 64 -3.28 -3.61 1.76
N LEU A 65 -4.61 -3.76 1.88
CA LEU A 65 -5.56 -2.70 1.54
C LEU A 65 -5.33 -1.44 2.39
N ALA A 66 -5.13 -1.59 3.71
CA ALA A 66 -4.83 -0.45 4.59
C ALA A 66 -3.53 0.25 4.18
N CYS A 67 -2.47 -0.50 3.90
CA CYS A 67 -1.22 0.04 3.38
C CYS A 67 -1.42 0.78 2.05
N ALA A 68 -2.22 0.26 1.13
CA ALA A 68 -2.52 0.93 -0.12
C ALA A 68 -3.14 2.31 0.11
N VAL A 69 -4.12 2.41 1.02
CA VAL A 69 -4.80 3.68 1.37
C VAL A 69 -3.79 4.69 1.90
N VAL A 70 -3.02 4.31 2.92
CA VAL A 70 -2.04 5.18 3.58
C VAL A 70 -0.95 5.60 2.59
N PHE A 71 -0.38 4.65 1.85
CA PHE A 71 0.69 4.91 0.90
C PHE A 71 0.23 5.84 -0.22
N THR A 72 -0.95 5.59 -0.80
CA THR A 72 -1.46 6.40 -1.90
C THR A 72 -1.65 7.85 -1.47
N ARG A 73 -2.23 8.07 -0.29
CA ARG A 73 -2.39 9.42 0.27
C ARG A 73 -1.04 10.08 0.53
N ALA A 74 -0.12 9.39 1.21
CA ALA A 74 1.17 9.94 1.59
C ALA A 74 2.06 10.24 0.37
N GLU A 75 2.17 9.30 -0.57
CA GLU A 75 2.98 9.46 -1.78
C GLU A 75 2.44 10.59 -2.67
N ASN A 76 1.11 10.71 -2.82
CA ASN A 76 0.52 11.77 -3.65
C ASN A 76 0.54 13.15 -2.99
N ALA A 77 0.57 13.23 -1.65
CA ALA A 77 0.61 14.49 -0.91
C ALA A 77 2.04 14.99 -0.62
N LEU A 78 2.97 14.08 -0.30
CA LEU A 78 4.30 14.42 0.21
C LEU A 78 5.42 14.25 -0.85
N ASN A 79 5.14 13.51 -1.92
CA ASN A 79 6.12 13.18 -2.95
C ASN A 79 5.55 13.31 -4.37
N THR A 80 4.85 14.42 -4.65
CA THR A 80 4.34 14.74 -6.00
C THR A 80 5.43 14.66 -7.08
N PRO A 81 6.68 15.12 -6.86
CA PRO A 81 7.76 14.99 -7.84
C PRO A 81 8.28 13.55 -8.04
N ARG A 82 7.79 12.56 -7.28
CA ARG A 82 8.15 11.13 -7.36
C ARG A 82 9.64 10.87 -7.15
N VAL A 83 10.22 11.53 -6.16
CA VAL A 83 11.62 11.30 -5.79
C VAL A 83 11.76 9.90 -5.19
N GLN A 84 12.63 9.08 -5.78
CA GLN A 84 12.72 7.64 -5.46
C GLN A 84 13.00 7.36 -3.98
N TRP A 85 13.97 8.05 -3.36
CA TRP A 85 14.30 7.81 -1.95
C TRP A 85 13.14 8.15 -1.02
N LYS A 86 12.35 9.18 -1.35
CA LYS A 86 11.15 9.56 -0.60
C LYS A 86 10.08 8.47 -0.74
N SER A 87 9.88 7.93 -1.93
CA SER A 87 8.92 6.83 -2.13
C SER A 87 9.29 5.61 -1.29
N TRP A 88 10.57 5.22 -1.25
CA TRP A 88 11.03 4.10 -0.41
C TRP A 88 10.84 4.38 1.09
N LEU A 89 11.14 5.60 1.53
CA LEU A 89 10.88 6.02 2.91
C LEU A 89 9.38 5.94 3.22
N ILE A 90 8.51 6.43 2.33
CA ILE A 90 7.05 6.40 2.51
C ILE A 90 6.53 4.96 2.52
N VAL A 91 7.07 4.05 1.68
CA VAL A 91 6.74 2.61 1.75
C VAL A 91 7.07 2.06 3.14
N ALA A 92 8.29 2.29 3.63
CA ALA A 92 8.73 1.79 4.93
C ALA A 92 7.87 2.34 6.08
N LEU A 93 7.62 3.65 6.08
CA LEU A 93 6.79 4.31 7.09
C LEU A 93 5.32 3.84 7.04
N THR A 94 4.77 3.64 5.83
CA THR A 94 3.41 3.11 5.66
C THR A 94 3.32 1.72 6.29
N TRP A 95 4.26 0.83 5.95
CA TRP A 95 4.29 -0.52 6.50
C TRP A 95 4.41 -0.51 8.02
N LEU A 96 5.36 0.26 8.57
CA LEU A 96 5.56 0.39 10.02
C LEU A 96 4.31 0.94 10.72
N LEU A 97 3.69 1.99 10.19
CA LEU A 97 2.50 2.60 10.77
C LEU A 97 1.34 1.59 10.84
N VAL A 98 1.04 0.92 9.74
CA VAL A 98 -0.05 -0.06 9.68
C VAL A 98 0.28 -1.27 10.56
N GLN A 99 1.54 -1.70 10.61
CA GLN A 99 1.99 -2.78 11.49
C GLN A 99 1.79 -2.45 12.97
N VAL A 100 2.12 -1.23 13.40
CA VAL A 100 1.89 -0.78 14.78
C VAL A 100 0.40 -0.76 15.10
N VAL A 101 -0.43 -0.23 14.21
CA VAL A 101 -1.90 -0.21 14.40
C VAL A 101 -2.45 -1.64 14.49
N TYR A 102 -2.00 -2.53 13.59
CA TYR A 102 -2.40 -3.93 13.58
C TYR A 102 -2.01 -4.66 14.88
N ALA A 103 -0.74 -4.57 15.29
CA ALA A 103 -0.26 -5.20 16.51
C ALA A 103 -0.93 -4.64 17.77
N THR A 104 -1.15 -3.32 17.82
CA THR A 104 -1.87 -2.67 18.93
C THR A 104 -3.32 -3.11 18.97
N GLY A 105 -4.00 -3.18 17.83
CA GLY A 105 -5.38 -3.65 17.74
C GLY A 105 -5.53 -5.10 18.22
N LEU A 106 -4.61 -5.99 17.83
CA LEU A 106 -4.58 -7.36 18.36
C LEU A 106 -4.34 -7.39 19.87
N ALA A 107 -3.41 -6.59 20.38
CA ALA A 107 -3.10 -6.55 21.81
C ALA A 107 -4.26 -6.03 22.68
N LEU A 108 -5.16 -5.22 22.11
CA LEU A 108 -6.34 -4.70 22.82
C LEU A 108 -7.55 -5.64 22.72
N LEU A 109 -7.58 -6.53 21.73
CA LEU A 109 -8.69 -7.45 21.47
C LEU A 109 -8.42 -8.89 21.95
N GLY A 110 -7.16 -9.25 22.17
CA GLY A 110 -6.72 -10.53 22.75
C GLY A 110 -6.63 -10.47 24.26
#